data_AF-A0AA36N7S3-F1
#
_entry.id   AF-A0AA36N7S3-F1
#
_cell.length_a   1.000
_cell.length_b   1.000
_cell.length_c   1.000
_cell.angle_alpha   90.00
_cell.angle_beta   90.00
_cell.angle_gamma   90.00
#
_symmetry.space_group_name_H-M   'P 1'
#
loop_
_entity.id
_entity.type
_entity.pdbx_description
1 polymer ?
#
loop_
_entity_poly.entity_id
_entity_poly.type
_entity_poly.pdbx_seq_one_letter_code
_entity_poly.pdbx_strand_id
1 'polypeptide(L)'
;MYGEDERLRALEESAGLAPSASPRRVPWRLVTAVSAVAGALVLIATLSRPSLPAPAGSITPVISLVEILPKGYEKCYKNKTYFVEQSGHFSLHAAEETRVSSALECQMQCAETYLCEHFSFWSSGGCLLTSYSAYPRMLDGPPGVAVVSGPRECKAPVPEYSKKLAPGANVPPFTAKEAPGCGGLHEVYEKVWTAEGETFFDDWQFIEKSMTRGAEWYLNRSEAQRQAVAHASSAGAIIRVGEQVHPFKRRSLMLHSPQAWRPDVGFIVALKYKHVPYGPGVWPAFWLLNSDRPWPNGGELDVLEFANDQTAKVTFHTDQNCSLNVPKMLDCVKEMSDITDEMIPSCLTNYSGNALGCLPPQVRKDGEWYSKNPGVLVTVWDASGITTFHIPEAEIPADLQNDAPTPNKWPAKWRMAFMPFDPDSCVDIAHPQEIVINIALCGDWAGNAWWTCKSCRKTGFIPNYCIPGHVTEPATDCCTIYMSNPSAEEPLATQAYFDIDYVKVYEPKGANMPKYAAGTYRNGGVGVGD
;
A
#
# COMPACT_ATOMS: atom_id res chain seq x y z
N MET A 1 21.68 -44.54 25.94
CA MET A 1 22.57 -45.69 25.72
C MET A 1 23.05 -45.62 24.28
N TYR A 2 24.38 -45.62 24.16
CA TYR A 2 25.30 -45.67 23.02
C TYR A 2 24.74 -46.08 21.62
N GLY A 3 25.27 -45.58 20.50
CA GLY A 3 26.64 -45.11 20.31
C GLY A 3 26.88 -44.17 19.11
N GLU A 4 27.99 -43.46 19.26
CA GLU A 4 28.72 -42.63 18.30
C GLU A 4 29.50 -43.52 17.31
N ASP A 5 29.82 -42.97 16.13
CA ASP A 5 31.06 -43.34 15.44
C ASP A 5 31.68 -42.15 14.68
N GLU A 6 32.80 -41.70 15.26
CA GLU A 6 34.06 -41.21 14.70
C GLU A 6 34.10 -40.36 13.41
N ARG A 7 34.66 -39.15 13.54
CA ARG A 7 35.99 -38.83 12.95
C ARG A 7 36.53 -37.49 13.45
N LEU A 8 37.53 -37.55 14.33
CA LEU A 8 38.49 -36.46 14.56
C LEU A 8 39.81 -37.00 15.15
N ARG A 9 40.92 -36.50 14.57
CA ARG A 9 42.31 -36.34 15.10
C ARG A 9 43.40 -37.38 14.81
N ALA A 10 44.52 -36.88 14.28
CA ALA A 10 45.83 -36.81 14.96
C ALA A 10 46.75 -35.82 14.19
N LEU A 11 47.17 -34.69 14.80
CA LEU A 11 48.48 -34.38 15.47
C LEU A 11 49.59 -33.97 14.48
N GLU A 12 50.07 -32.71 14.45
CA GLU A 12 50.94 -31.95 15.38
C GLU A 12 52.40 -32.44 15.50
N GLU A 13 53.33 -31.47 15.35
CA GLU A 13 54.77 -31.37 15.66
C GLU A 13 55.61 -31.01 14.42
N SER A 14 56.61 -30.13 14.41
CA SER A 14 57.14 -29.12 15.33
C SER A 14 58.25 -28.37 14.56
N ALA A 15 58.41 -27.06 14.78
CA ALA A 15 59.68 -26.32 14.65
C ALA A 15 59.44 -24.86 15.07
N GLY A 16 60.12 -24.42 16.12
CA GLY A 16 59.87 -23.15 16.80
C GLY A 16 60.86 -22.03 16.45
N LEU A 17 60.75 -21.01 17.31
CA LEU A 17 61.71 -19.98 17.73
C LEU A 17 61.42 -18.53 17.28
N ALA A 18 61.05 -17.74 18.30
CA ALA A 18 61.07 -16.28 18.40
C ALA A 18 62.53 -15.76 18.56
N PRO A 19 62.89 -14.45 18.76
CA PRO A 19 62.05 -13.33 19.25
C PRO A 19 62.37 -11.87 18.79
N SER A 20 61.52 -10.94 19.27
CA SER A 20 61.78 -9.53 19.69
C SER A 20 62.19 -8.45 18.66
N ALA A 21 61.44 -7.33 18.64
CA ALA A 21 61.90 -6.00 19.10
C ALA A 21 60.92 -4.87 18.73
N SER A 22 60.36 -4.21 19.75
CA SER A 22 60.16 -2.74 19.78
C SER A 22 61.20 -2.21 20.79
N PRO A 23 61.54 -0.91 20.92
CA PRO A 23 60.68 0.28 20.77
C PRO A 23 61.38 1.52 20.17
N ARG A 24 60.66 2.66 20.04
CA ARG A 24 61.22 4.01 20.31
C ARG A 24 60.10 5.05 20.49
N ARG A 25 60.04 5.58 21.71
CA ARG A 25 59.38 6.86 22.08
C ARG A 25 60.46 7.95 22.17
N VAL A 26 59.99 9.19 22.41
CA VAL A 26 60.61 10.32 23.17
C VAL A 26 61.04 11.52 22.28
N PRO A 27 60.94 12.81 22.70
CA PRO A 27 60.19 13.48 23.80
C PRO A 27 59.36 14.74 23.40
N TRP A 28 58.61 15.21 24.40
CA TRP A 28 58.03 16.54 24.61
C TRP A 28 59.06 17.68 24.76
N ARG A 29 58.66 18.93 24.48
CA ARG A 29 58.82 20.11 25.39
C ARG A 29 57.76 21.20 25.16
N LEU A 30 57.12 21.60 26.27
CA LEU A 30 56.41 22.86 26.47
C LEU A 30 57.37 24.07 26.37
N VAL A 31 56.90 25.19 25.84
CA VAL A 31 57.35 26.53 26.25
C VAL A 31 56.12 27.44 26.41
N THR A 32 56.06 28.06 27.58
CA THR A 32 55.08 29.03 28.09
C THR A 32 55.18 30.41 27.42
N ALA A 33 54.07 31.14 27.51
CA ALA A 33 53.83 32.51 27.07
C ALA A 33 54.85 33.57 27.56
N VAL A 34 54.85 34.74 26.89
CA VAL A 34 54.61 36.08 27.49
C VAL A 34 54.93 37.24 26.50
N SER A 35 54.03 38.23 26.50
CA SER A 35 54.18 39.66 26.13
C SER A 35 54.21 40.12 24.66
N ALA A 36 53.11 40.77 24.26
CA ALA A 36 53.10 41.88 23.31
C ALA A 36 52.54 43.13 24.01
N VAL A 37 53.33 44.20 24.06
CA VAL A 37 52.93 45.56 24.48
C VAL A 37 53.59 46.57 23.54
N ALA A 38 52.88 47.69 23.35
CA ALA A 38 53.19 48.92 22.61
C ALA A 38 52.75 48.87 21.13
N GLY A 39 51.91 49.77 20.63
CA GLY A 39 51.46 51.05 21.15
C GLY A 39 51.65 52.10 20.06
N ALA A 40 50.55 52.65 19.53
CA ALA A 40 50.56 53.94 18.84
C ALA A 40 49.13 54.51 18.82
N LEU A 41 48.89 55.48 19.70
CA LEU A 41 47.79 56.41 19.63
C LEU A 41 47.99 57.36 18.43
N VAL A 42 46.92 57.65 17.70
CA VAL A 42 46.74 58.95 17.04
C VAL A 42 45.36 59.48 17.44
N LEU A 43 45.37 60.55 18.24
CA LEU A 43 44.20 61.39 18.55
C LEU A 43 43.86 62.25 17.33
N ILE A 44 42.59 62.30 16.93
CA ILE A 44 42.00 63.52 16.33
C ILE A 44 40.62 63.78 16.96
N ALA A 45 40.51 65.04 17.39
CA ALA A 45 39.44 65.83 18.01
C ALA A 45 37.96 65.42 17.85
N THR A 46 37.27 65.60 18.98
CA THR A 46 35.83 65.61 19.23
C THR A 46 35.07 66.76 18.56
N LEU A 47 33.89 66.49 18.02
CA LEU A 47 32.75 67.43 18.03
C LEU A 47 31.43 66.66 18.20
N SER A 48 30.72 67.00 19.27
CA SER A 48 29.49 66.39 19.77
C SER A 48 28.25 66.90 19.01
N ARG A 49 27.30 66.01 18.70
CA ARG A 49 25.86 66.34 18.54
C ARG A 49 24.97 65.17 19.04
N PRO A 50 23.78 65.47 19.60
CA PRO A 50 23.04 64.57 20.47
C PRO A 50 22.23 63.50 19.71
N SER A 51 22.15 62.31 20.29
CA SER A 51 21.29 61.20 19.89
C SER A 51 19.82 61.44 20.29
N LEU A 52 18.94 61.38 19.30
CA LEU A 52 17.48 61.28 19.46
C LEU A 52 17.08 59.81 19.70
N PRO A 53 15.91 59.55 20.33
CA PRO A 53 15.59 58.25 20.91
C PRO A 53 15.22 57.19 19.85
N ALA A 54 15.54 55.94 20.15
CA ALA A 54 15.11 54.78 19.38
C ALA A 54 13.57 54.64 19.39
N PRO A 55 12.92 54.31 18.27
CA PRO A 55 11.51 53.97 18.28
C PRO A 55 11.29 52.59 18.89
N ALA A 56 10.21 52.51 19.65
CA ALA A 56 9.71 51.32 20.35
C ALA A 56 9.44 50.14 19.40
N GLY A 57 9.45 48.95 19.99
CA GLY A 57 9.40 47.66 19.31
C GLY A 57 8.24 47.48 18.33
N SER A 58 8.58 46.91 17.18
CA SER A 58 7.64 46.25 16.30
C SER A 58 7.54 44.79 16.72
N ILE A 59 6.46 44.44 17.41
CA ILE A 59 5.98 43.06 17.50
C ILE A 59 5.53 42.72 16.07
N THR A 60 6.30 41.89 15.37
CA THR A 60 5.84 41.30 14.10
C THR A 60 4.56 40.53 14.37
N PRO A 61 3.47 40.78 13.62
CA PRO A 61 2.24 40.04 13.85
C PRO A 61 2.50 38.59 13.44
N VAL A 62 2.14 37.65 14.32
CA VAL A 62 1.99 36.24 13.96
C VAL A 62 0.85 36.20 12.96
N ILE A 63 1.17 36.05 11.67
CA ILE A 63 0.17 35.96 10.61
C ILE A 63 -0.71 34.75 10.93
N SER A 64 -2.00 35.01 11.17
CA SER A 64 -2.98 33.96 11.37
C SER A 64 -3.13 33.18 10.06
N LEU A 65 -2.90 31.87 10.12
CA LEU A 65 -3.01 30.89 9.02
C LEU A 65 -4.31 30.98 8.19
N VAL A 66 -5.33 31.65 8.72
CA VAL A 66 -6.67 31.77 8.12
C VAL A 66 -6.73 32.84 7.01
N GLU A 67 -5.77 33.76 6.90
CA GLU A 67 -5.79 34.83 5.88
C GLU A 67 -4.99 34.53 4.60
N ILE A 68 -4.31 33.38 4.51
CA ILE A 68 -3.42 33.04 3.39
C ILE A 68 -4.12 32.21 2.30
N LEU A 69 -5.31 31.67 2.58
CA LEU A 69 -6.03 30.77 1.67
C LEU A 69 -7.25 31.46 1.07
N PRO A 70 -7.42 31.48 -0.27
CA PRO A 70 -8.64 31.96 -0.90
C PRO A 70 -9.85 31.14 -0.42
N LYS A 71 -10.96 31.82 -0.11
CA LYS A 71 -12.21 31.15 0.25
C LYS A 71 -12.65 30.20 -0.87
N GLY A 72 -12.95 28.94 -0.53
CA GLY A 72 -13.37 27.88 -1.45
C GLY A 72 -12.29 26.84 -1.78
N TYR A 73 -11.03 27.07 -1.40
CA TYR A 73 -9.89 26.17 -1.64
C TYR A 73 -9.41 25.45 -0.37
N GLU A 74 -10.12 25.61 0.76
CA GLU A 74 -9.68 25.15 2.09
C GLU A 74 -9.61 23.63 2.21
N LYS A 75 -10.38 22.87 1.41
CA LYS A 75 -10.37 21.40 1.41
C LYS A 75 -9.14 20.80 0.70
N CYS A 76 -8.44 21.61 -0.07
CA CYS A 76 -7.35 21.18 -0.95
C CYS A 76 -5.97 21.32 -0.31
N TYR A 77 -5.84 22.31 0.57
CA TYR A 77 -4.60 22.57 1.30
C TYR A 77 -4.59 21.84 2.64
N LYS A 78 -3.43 21.31 3.00
CA LYS A 78 -3.17 20.62 4.26
C LYS A 78 -2.43 21.56 5.21
N ASN A 79 -3.06 21.89 6.33
CA ASN A 79 -2.45 22.69 7.38
C ASN A 79 -1.56 21.83 8.28
N LYS A 80 -0.42 22.36 8.73
CA LYS A 80 0.62 21.68 9.52
C LYS A 80 1.20 20.43 8.85
N THR A 81 1.13 20.36 7.52
CA THR A 81 1.71 19.28 6.73
C THR A 81 2.73 19.84 5.76
N TYR A 82 3.82 19.11 5.53
CA TYR A 82 4.81 19.36 4.49
C TYR A 82 5.17 18.04 3.78
N PHE A 83 5.65 18.07 2.55
CA PHE A 83 6.00 16.87 1.79
C PHE A 83 7.50 16.60 1.85
N VAL A 84 7.88 15.32 1.87
CA VAL A 84 9.28 14.86 1.92
C VAL A 84 9.49 13.74 0.91
N GLU A 85 10.59 13.78 0.16
CA GLU A 85 10.96 12.73 -0.80
C GLU A 85 11.30 11.39 -0.12
N GLN A 86 11.12 10.27 -0.85
CA GLN A 86 11.36 8.92 -0.34
C GLN A 86 12.80 8.69 0.16
N SER A 87 13.80 9.34 -0.44
CA SER A 87 15.21 9.26 -0.02
C SER A 87 15.52 9.99 1.29
N GLY A 88 14.52 10.63 1.93
CA GLY A 88 14.69 11.36 3.18
C GLY A 88 15.39 12.71 3.05
N HIS A 89 15.85 13.10 1.85
CA HIS A 89 16.39 14.41 1.53
C HIS A 89 16.57 14.55 0.00
N PHE A 90 15.93 15.54 -0.64
CA PHE A 90 16.57 16.52 -1.53
C PHE A 90 15.55 17.51 -2.12
N SER A 91 15.97 18.78 -2.23
CA SER A 91 15.34 19.81 -3.06
C SER A 91 15.45 19.40 -4.53
N LEU A 92 14.41 19.59 -5.34
CA LEU A 92 14.53 19.48 -6.79
C LEU A 92 15.75 20.32 -7.22
N HIS A 93 16.72 19.68 -7.90
CA HIS A 93 17.97 20.28 -8.38
C HIS A 93 17.68 21.49 -9.31
N ALA A 94 17.37 22.64 -8.73
CA ALA A 94 17.29 24.00 -9.29
C ALA A 94 16.54 24.99 -8.37
N ALA A 95 15.78 24.53 -7.36
CA ALA A 95 15.14 25.45 -6.43
C ALA A 95 16.17 25.90 -5.38
N GLU A 96 16.86 27.01 -5.63
CA GLU A 96 17.26 27.92 -4.55
C GLU A 96 16.09 28.04 -3.56
N GLU A 97 16.34 28.17 -2.26
CA GLU A 97 15.31 28.44 -1.25
C GLU A 97 14.46 29.65 -1.71
N THR A 98 13.39 29.35 -2.43
CA THR A 98 12.58 30.35 -3.10
C THR A 98 11.65 30.84 -2.03
N ARG A 99 12.05 31.98 -1.44
CA ARG A 99 11.16 32.69 -0.54
C ARG A 99 10.03 33.27 -1.38
N VAL A 100 8.83 32.76 -1.17
CA VAL A 100 7.60 33.23 -1.82
C VAL A 100 6.71 33.91 -0.78
N SER A 101 5.77 34.73 -1.25
CA SER A 101 4.91 35.53 -0.38
C SER A 101 3.68 34.77 0.11
N SER A 102 3.33 33.65 -0.53
CA SER A 102 2.12 32.88 -0.21
C SER A 102 2.20 31.40 -0.62
N ALA A 103 1.33 30.58 -0.02
CA ALA A 103 1.13 29.20 -0.42
C ALA A 103 0.65 29.06 -1.87
N LEU A 104 -0.16 30.01 -2.37
CA LEU A 104 -0.62 30.03 -3.76
C LEU A 104 0.54 30.24 -4.73
N GLU A 105 1.46 31.15 -4.41
CA GLU A 105 2.66 31.37 -5.22
C GLU A 105 3.58 30.13 -5.22
N CYS A 106 3.72 29.46 -4.08
CA CYS A 106 4.44 28.19 -3.98
C CYS A 106 3.78 27.09 -4.85
N GLN A 107 2.44 27.03 -4.85
CA GLN A 107 1.68 26.12 -5.71
C GLN A 107 1.85 26.45 -7.19
N MET A 108 1.82 27.72 -7.58
CA MET A 108 2.05 28.15 -8.98
C MET A 108 3.45 27.76 -9.45
N GLN A 109 4.47 27.92 -8.60
CA GLN A 109 5.82 27.43 -8.91
C GLN A 109 5.84 25.91 -9.08
N CYS A 110 5.08 25.16 -8.27
CA CYS A 110 4.92 23.72 -8.48
C CYS A 110 4.27 23.42 -9.84
N ALA A 111 3.20 24.13 -10.19
CA ALA A 111 2.48 23.97 -11.46
C ALA A 111 3.33 24.31 -12.70
N GLU A 112 4.41 25.08 -12.56
CA GLU A 112 5.35 25.38 -13.64
C GLU A 112 6.60 24.50 -13.61
N THR A 113 6.89 23.86 -12.47
CA THR A 113 8.08 23.02 -12.28
C THR A 113 7.84 21.61 -12.79
N TYR A 114 8.69 21.16 -13.70
CA TYR A 114 8.68 19.80 -14.22
C TYR A 114 8.85 18.77 -13.07
N LEU A 115 7.97 17.76 -13.03
CA LEU A 115 7.86 16.71 -12.00
C LEU A 115 7.41 17.16 -10.60
N CYS A 116 7.07 18.43 -10.37
CA CYS A 116 6.49 18.82 -9.09
C CYS A 116 5.02 18.37 -9.00
N GLU A 117 4.70 17.57 -7.99
CA GLU A 117 3.31 17.17 -7.69
C GLU A 117 2.79 17.77 -6.38
N HIS A 118 3.68 18.22 -5.50
CA HIS A 118 3.31 18.81 -4.22
C HIS A 118 4.19 20.00 -3.88
N PHE A 119 3.61 20.94 -3.13
CA PHE A 119 4.34 22.05 -2.55
C PHE A 119 4.18 22.08 -1.03
N SER A 120 5.13 22.67 -0.32
CA SER A 120 5.05 22.99 1.11
C SER A 120 5.53 24.41 1.35
N PHE A 121 4.69 25.23 1.98
CA PHE A 121 4.94 26.64 2.23
C PHE A 121 4.97 26.92 3.73
N TRP A 122 6.08 27.46 4.24
CA TRP A 122 6.23 27.86 5.63
C TRP A 122 5.88 29.34 5.82
N SER A 123 5.38 29.71 7.00
CA SER A 123 5.13 31.11 7.38
C SER A 123 6.37 32.00 7.36
N SER A 124 7.57 31.41 7.31
CA SER A 124 8.84 32.12 7.07
C SER A 124 9.05 32.55 5.61
N GLY A 125 8.14 32.17 4.71
CA GLY A 125 8.24 32.38 3.27
C GLY A 125 8.88 31.21 2.51
N GLY A 126 9.40 30.19 3.19
CA GLY A 126 10.04 29.05 2.53
C GLY A 126 9.05 28.28 1.65
N CYS A 127 9.44 27.97 0.41
CA CYS A 127 8.71 27.09 -0.50
C CYS A 127 9.54 25.85 -0.82
N LEU A 128 8.96 24.67 -0.60
CA LEU A 128 9.54 23.39 -0.97
C LEU A 128 8.66 22.74 -2.03
N LEU A 129 9.25 22.43 -3.18
CA LEU A 129 8.62 21.70 -4.27
C LEU A 129 9.07 20.25 -4.22
N THR A 130 8.13 19.32 -4.30
CA THR A 130 8.43 17.89 -4.22
C THR A 130 7.70 17.11 -5.28
N SER A 131 8.28 15.99 -5.67
CA SER A 131 7.77 15.08 -6.69
C SER A 131 6.57 14.26 -6.22
N TYR A 132 6.03 13.47 -7.16
CA TYR A 132 4.94 12.52 -6.88
C TYR A 132 5.32 11.46 -5.83
N SER A 133 6.62 11.15 -5.71
CA SER A 133 7.10 10.13 -4.78
C SER A 133 7.11 10.62 -3.33
N ALA A 134 7.02 11.94 -3.14
CA ALA A 134 7.05 12.57 -1.85
C ALA A 134 5.80 12.25 -1.04
N TYR A 135 6.00 12.04 0.25
CA TYR A 135 4.95 11.69 1.20
C TYR A 135 4.77 12.81 2.24
N PRO A 136 3.53 13.07 2.69
CA PRO A 136 3.27 14.13 3.65
C PRO A 136 3.77 13.79 5.06
N ARG A 137 4.47 14.72 5.72
CA ARG A 137 4.81 14.70 7.14
C ARG A 137 4.09 15.82 7.87
N MET A 138 3.68 15.55 9.12
CA MET A 138 3.19 16.58 10.01
C MET A 138 4.34 17.36 10.65
N LEU A 139 4.14 18.67 10.82
CA LEU A 139 5.04 19.53 11.54
C LEU A 139 4.72 19.49 13.05
N ASP A 140 5.54 18.77 13.81
CA ASP A 140 5.57 18.78 15.29
C ASP A 140 6.56 19.83 15.81
N GLY A 141 6.33 21.10 15.43
CA GLY A 141 7.21 22.24 15.74
C GLY A 141 6.71 23.14 16.88
N PRO A 142 7.58 24.02 17.43
CA PRO A 142 7.19 24.97 18.46
C PRO A 142 6.07 25.92 17.99
N PRO A 143 5.25 26.47 18.92
CA PRO A 143 4.20 27.42 18.58
C PRO A 143 4.75 28.60 17.78
N GLY A 144 4.23 28.83 16.56
CA GLY A 144 4.60 29.98 15.71
C GLY A 144 5.15 29.64 14.32
N VAL A 145 5.59 28.39 14.09
CA VAL A 145 5.91 27.90 12.73
C VAL A 145 4.67 27.25 12.14
N ALA A 146 4.15 27.85 11.06
CA ALA A 146 3.03 27.31 10.31
C ALA A 146 3.55 26.78 8.98
N VAL A 147 3.01 25.65 8.54
CA VAL A 147 3.24 25.13 7.20
C VAL A 147 1.90 24.78 6.56
N VAL A 148 1.77 25.11 5.29
CA VAL A 148 0.64 24.73 4.45
C VAL A 148 1.20 24.01 3.25
N SER A 149 0.66 22.84 2.94
CA SER A 149 1.01 22.10 1.73
C SER A 149 -0.20 21.81 0.88
N GLY A 150 0.02 21.37 -0.35
CA GLY A 150 -1.06 21.01 -1.25
C GLY A 150 -0.54 20.37 -2.54
N PRO A 151 -1.47 19.91 -3.38
CA PRO A 151 -1.14 19.37 -4.70
C PRO A 151 -0.63 20.46 -5.65
N ARG A 152 -0.05 20.03 -6.77
CA ARG A 152 0.39 20.87 -7.91
C ARG A 152 -0.70 21.83 -8.37
N GLU A 153 -1.92 21.34 -8.49
CA GLU A 153 -3.09 22.11 -8.89
C GLU A 153 -4.24 21.85 -7.93
N CYS A 154 -5.05 22.86 -7.66
CA CYS A 154 -6.20 22.70 -6.80
C CYS A 154 -7.51 22.66 -7.60
N LYS A 155 -8.14 21.49 -7.66
CA LYS A 155 -9.46 21.31 -8.30
C LYS A 155 -10.58 21.48 -7.27
N ALA A 156 -11.66 22.14 -7.66
CA ALA A 156 -12.83 22.31 -6.80
C ALA A 156 -13.40 20.94 -6.40
N PRO A 157 -13.81 20.74 -5.13
CA PRO A 157 -14.36 19.47 -4.68
C PRO A 157 -15.60 19.10 -5.48
N VAL A 158 -15.65 17.87 -5.97
CA VAL A 158 -16.87 17.27 -6.54
C VAL A 158 -17.89 17.14 -5.40
N PRO A 159 -19.18 17.43 -5.62
CA PRO A 159 -20.20 17.26 -4.58
C PRO A 159 -20.15 15.82 -4.04
N GLU A 160 -20.04 15.67 -2.71
CA GLU A 160 -20.18 14.38 -2.02
C GLU A 160 -21.50 13.73 -2.46
N TYR A 161 -21.43 12.76 -3.37
CA TYR A 161 -22.55 11.91 -3.70
C TYR A 161 -22.67 10.81 -2.64
N SER A 162 -22.96 11.20 -1.40
CA SER A 162 -23.47 10.28 -0.38
C SER A 162 -24.93 9.94 -0.68
N LYS A 163 -25.18 9.30 -1.83
CA LYS A 163 -26.46 8.62 -2.01
C LYS A 163 -26.48 7.45 -1.04
N LYS A 164 -27.29 7.56 0.00
CA LYS A 164 -27.64 6.45 0.90
C LYS A 164 -28.12 5.28 0.03
N LEU A 165 -27.28 4.26 -0.10
CA LEU A 165 -27.59 3.04 -0.82
C LEU A 165 -28.51 2.15 0.03
N ALA A 166 -29.34 1.32 -0.59
CA ALA A 166 -30.30 0.50 0.13
C ALA A 166 -29.60 -0.65 0.89
N PRO A 167 -30.05 -1.00 2.11
CA PRO A 167 -29.57 -2.21 2.79
C PRO A 167 -29.89 -3.47 1.97
N GLY A 168 -28.99 -4.46 1.96
CA GLY A 168 -29.06 -5.70 1.16
C GLY A 168 -30.16 -6.70 1.54
N ALA A 169 -31.28 -6.26 2.10
CA ALA A 169 -32.28 -7.15 2.73
C ALA A 169 -33.11 -8.04 1.76
N ASN A 170 -32.88 -8.00 0.44
CA ASN A 170 -33.62 -8.80 -0.56
C ASN A 170 -32.75 -9.23 -1.76
N VAL A 171 -31.51 -9.59 -1.49
CA VAL A 171 -30.55 -10.06 -2.50
C VAL A 171 -30.97 -11.47 -2.99
N PRO A 172 -31.30 -11.67 -4.28
CA PRO A 172 -31.66 -13.00 -4.79
C PRO A 172 -30.48 -13.99 -4.71
N PRO A 173 -30.71 -15.30 -4.56
CA PRO A 173 -29.62 -16.27 -4.54
C PRO A 173 -28.77 -16.24 -5.82
N PHE A 174 -27.45 -16.42 -5.69
CA PHE A 174 -26.59 -16.57 -6.87
C PHE A 174 -26.97 -17.83 -7.64
N THR A 175 -27.12 -17.70 -8.97
CA THR A 175 -27.45 -18.82 -9.85
C THR A 175 -26.36 -18.95 -10.91
N ALA A 176 -25.53 -20.00 -10.79
CA ALA A 176 -24.51 -20.30 -11.77
C ALA A 176 -25.12 -20.63 -13.14
N LYS A 177 -24.37 -20.30 -14.20
CA LYS A 177 -24.70 -20.62 -15.60
C LYS A 177 -23.52 -21.30 -16.27
N GLU A 178 -23.77 -22.04 -17.33
CA GLU A 178 -22.68 -22.66 -18.08
C GLU A 178 -21.83 -21.60 -18.80
N ALA A 179 -20.50 -21.70 -18.69
CA ALA A 179 -19.57 -20.81 -19.38
C ALA A 179 -19.53 -21.11 -20.89
N PRO A 180 -19.89 -20.15 -21.77
CA PRO A 180 -19.89 -20.35 -23.21
C PRO A 180 -18.46 -20.57 -23.74
N GLY A 181 -17.47 -19.96 -23.11
CA GLY A 181 -16.06 -20.02 -23.49
C GLY A 181 -15.15 -19.88 -22.27
N CYS A 182 -13.95 -19.36 -22.51
CA CYS A 182 -12.92 -19.10 -21.50
C CYS A 182 -12.90 -17.64 -21.01
N GLY A 183 -13.98 -16.91 -21.30
CA GLY A 183 -14.24 -15.55 -20.85
C GLY A 183 -15.58 -15.49 -20.12
N GLY A 184 -16.23 -14.32 -20.15
CA GLY A 184 -17.52 -14.10 -19.51
C GLY A 184 -18.74 -14.30 -20.42
N LEU A 185 -19.93 -14.18 -19.84
CA LEU A 185 -21.23 -14.23 -20.49
C LEU A 185 -21.55 -12.99 -21.33
N HIS A 186 -20.90 -11.86 -21.04
CA HIS A 186 -21.23 -10.58 -21.65
C HIS A 186 -20.11 -10.08 -22.57
N GLU A 187 -20.51 -9.49 -23.69
CA GLU A 187 -19.61 -9.02 -24.74
C GLU A 187 -19.24 -7.54 -24.61
N VAL A 188 -20.09 -6.74 -23.96
CA VAL A 188 -19.96 -5.28 -23.91
C VAL A 188 -20.22 -4.80 -22.50
N TYR A 189 -19.29 -4.00 -21.99
CA TYR A 189 -19.36 -3.39 -20.68
C TYR A 189 -19.25 -1.86 -20.77
N GLU A 190 -19.75 -1.16 -19.76
CA GLU A 190 -19.62 0.29 -19.61
C GLU A 190 -19.10 0.64 -18.21
N LYS A 191 -18.25 1.67 -18.11
CA LYS A 191 -17.69 2.11 -16.83
C LYS A 191 -18.76 2.71 -15.94
N VAL A 192 -18.86 2.22 -14.70
CA VAL A 192 -19.86 2.66 -13.72
C VAL A 192 -19.25 3.29 -12.47
N TRP A 193 -17.97 3.02 -12.18
CA TRP A 193 -17.28 3.56 -11.03
C TRP A 193 -15.78 3.65 -11.28
N THR A 194 -15.13 4.63 -10.66
CA THR A 194 -13.69 4.83 -10.72
C THR A 194 -13.16 5.48 -9.45
N ALA A 195 -11.97 5.05 -9.04
CA ALA A 195 -11.09 5.74 -8.10
C ALA A 195 -9.76 5.99 -8.81
N GLU A 196 -9.43 7.26 -9.08
CA GLU A 196 -8.21 7.65 -9.80
C GLU A 196 -7.78 9.08 -9.44
N GLY A 197 -6.51 9.40 -9.69
CA GLY A 197 -5.93 10.72 -9.48
C GLY A 197 -6.03 11.23 -8.03
N GLU A 198 -6.10 12.56 -7.86
CA GLU A 198 -6.15 13.21 -6.54
C GLU A 198 -7.36 12.81 -5.70
N THR A 199 -8.45 12.43 -6.36
CA THR A 199 -9.71 11.99 -5.74
C THR A 199 -9.75 10.50 -5.45
N PHE A 200 -8.65 9.76 -5.67
CA PHE A 200 -8.61 8.30 -5.56
C PHE A 200 -9.23 7.81 -4.25
N PHE A 201 -8.94 8.47 -3.12
CA PHE A 201 -9.41 8.04 -1.81
C PHE A 201 -10.80 8.56 -1.43
N ASP A 202 -11.44 9.44 -2.19
CA ASP A 202 -12.62 10.21 -1.73
C ASP A 202 -13.77 9.30 -1.28
N ASP A 203 -14.10 8.29 -2.08
CA ASP A 203 -15.24 7.41 -1.81
C ASP A 203 -14.89 6.17 -0.94
N TRP A 204 -13.60 5.90 -0.70
CA TRP A 204 -13.20 4.68 0.01
C TRP A 204 -13.56 4.70 1.49
N GLN A 205 -13.88 3.53 2.02
CA GLN A 205 -14.07 3.33 3.45
C GLN A 205 -12.77 2.86 4.06
N PHE A 206 -12.34 3.51 5.13
CA PHE A 206 -11.13 3.15 5.87
C PHE A 206 -11.53 2.23 7.02
N ILE A 207 -11.01 1.01 7.01
CA ILE A 207 -11.34 -0.02 7.99
C ILE A 207 -10.22 -0.12 9.01
N GLU A 208 -10.55 0.02 10.30
CA GLU A 208 -9.56 0.12 11.38
C GLU A 208 -9.29 -1.22 12.09
N LYS A 209 -10.15 -2.21 11.91
CA LYS A 209 -10.07 -3.49 12.63
C LYS A 209 -9.38 -4.55 11.78
N SER A 210 -8.34 -5.17 12.33
CA SER A 210 -7.75 -6.39 11.76
C SER A 210 -8.38 -7.65 12.36
N MET A 211 -8.44 -8.72 11.56
CA MET A 211 -8.88 -10.06 11.95
C MET A 211 -7.78 -11.13 11.76
N THR A 212 -6.62 -10.76 11.22
CA THR A 212 -5.54 -11.69 10.85
C THR A 212 -4.49 -11.88 11.94
N ARG A 213 -4.73 -11.32 13.13
CA ARG A 213 -3.80 -11.31 14.28
C ARG A 213 -2.39 -10.79 13.91
N GLY A 214 -2.30 -9.96 12.87
CA GLY A 214 -1.04 -9.50 12.32
C GLY A 214 -0.41 -8.33 13.06
N ALA A 215 0.72 -7.85 12.55
CA ALA A 215 1.45 -6.69 13.06
C ALA A 215 0.91 -5.36 12.51
N GLU A 216 -0.09 -5.38 11.64
CA GLU A 216 -0.74 -4.18 11.14
C GLU A 216 -1.60 -3.48 12.20
N TRP A 217 -1.63 -2.16 12.08
CA TRP A 217 -2.52 -1.25 12.76
C TRP A 217 -3.19 -0.37 11.69
N TYR A 218 -4.42 -0.74 11.31
CA TYR A 218 -5.14 -0.04 10.26
C TYR A 218 -5.66 1.31 10.76
N LEU A 219 -5.44 2.35 9.96
CA LEU A 219 -5.78 3.73 10.30
C LEU A 219 -7.12 4.15 9.69
N ASN A 220 -7.86 5.02 10.39
CA ASN A 220 -8.91 5.81 9.74
C ASN A 220 -8.30 6.78 8.71
N ARG A 221 -9.17 7.32 7.86
CA ARG A 221 -8.83 8.30 6.81
C ARG A 221 -7.95 9.45 7.29
N SER A 222 -8.32 10.05 8.42
CA SER A 222 -7.67 11.26 8.91
C SER A 222 -6.24 10.97 9.35
N GLU A 223 -6.03 9.86 10.05
CA GLU A 223 -4.71 9.39 10.45
C GLU A 223 -3.88 8.91 9.26
N ALA A 224 -4.49 8.17 8.33
CA ALA A 224 -3.82 7.70 7.12
C ALA A 224 -3.16 8.83 6.33
N GLN A 225 -3.88 9.95 6.19
CA GLN A 225 -3.38 11.14 5.51
C GLN A 225 -2.32 11.89 6.33
N ARG A 226 -2.52 12.00 7.65
CA ARG A 226 -1.56 12.66 8.56
C ARG A 226 -0.23 11.92 8.65
N GLN A 227 -0.29 10.59 8.62
CA GLN A 227 0.84 9.69 8.82
C GLN A 227 1.46 9.21 7.49
N ALA A 228 1.06 9.80 6.36
CA ALA A 228 1.58 9.46 5.03
C ALA A 228 1.36 8.00 4.58
N VAL A 229 0.40 7.31 5.18
CA VAL A 229 0.07 5.91 4.88
C VAL A 229 -0.83 5.82 3.65
N ALA A 230 -1.66 6.85 3.41
CA ALA A 230 -2.40 7.07 2.16
C ALA A 230 -2.08 8.45 1.56
N HIS A 231 -1.78 8.48 0.27
CA HIS A 231 -1.52 9.71 -0.46
C HIS A 231 -1.91 9.60 -1.94
N ALA A 232 -2.63 10.59 -2.47
CA ALA A 232 -3.06 10.63 -3.86
C ALA A 232 -2.64 11.95 -4.52
N SER A 233 -2.25 11.87 -5.79
CA SER A 233 -1.83 12.98 -6.65
C SER A 233 -2.33 12.76 -8.07
N SER A 234 -2.00 13.68 -9.00
CA SER A 234 -2.31 13.48 -10.41
C SER A 234 -1.61 12.25 -11.01
N ALA A 235 -0.50 11.82 -10.42
CA ALA A 235 0.27 10.67 -10.86
C ALA A 235 -0.31 9.32 -10.40
N GLY A 236 -1.17 9.28 -9.39
CA GLY A 236 -1.70 8.04 -8.82
C GLY A 236 -1.86 8.09 -7.31
N ALA A 237 -2.11 6.93 -6.72
CA ALA A 237 -2.40 6.74 -5.31
C ALA A 237 -1.45 5.73 -4.66
N ILE A 238 -0.89 6.13 -3.52
CA ILE A 238 0.01 5.34 -2.69
C ILE A 238 -0.72 4.86 -1.45
N ILE A 239 -0.62 3.57 -1.18
CA ILE A 239 -1.00 2.93 0.08
C ILE A 239 0.26 2.23 0.60
N ARG A 240 0.76 2.57 1.78
CA ARG A 240 2.05 2.04 2.27
C ARG A 240 2.00 1.57 3.71
N VAL A 241 2.97 0.75 4.11
CA VAL A 241 3.26 0.49 5.52
C VAL A 241 3.95 1.71 6.11
N GLY A 242 3.46 2.17 7.26
CA GLY A 242 4.01 3.31 7.97
C GLY A 242 4.94 2.93 9.12
N GLU A 243 5.33 3.96 9.88
CA GLU A 243 6.14 3.80 11.09
C GLU A 243 5.43 2.95 12.15
N GLN A 244 6.23 2.42 13.07
CA GLN A 244 5.74 1.70 14.24
C GLN A 244 4.85 2.62 15.11
N VAL A 245 3.70 2.10 15.56
CA VAL A 245 2.75 2.83 16.42
C VAL A 245 2.73 2.33 17.86
N HIS A 246 2.89 1.02 18.04
CA HIS A 246 3.03 0.36 19.34
C HIS A 246 4.11 -0.72 19.24
N PRO A 247 4.62 -1.27 20.36
CA PRO A 247 5.40 -2.49 20.31
C PRO A 247 4.69 -3.52 19.43
N PHE A 248 5.41 -4.11 18.46
CA PHE A 248 4.88 -5.17 17.60
C PHE A 248 3.79 -4.75 16.61
N LYS A 249 3.50 -3.44 16.49
CA LYS A 249 2.46 -2.92 15.59
C LYS A 249 2.96 -1.77 14.71
N ARG A 250 2.72 -1.86 13.41
CA ARG A 250 3.04 -0.82 12.42
C ARG A 250 1.79 -0.32 11.73
N ARG A 251 1.79 0.97 11.39
CA ARG A 251 0.67 1.58 10.67
C ARG A 251 0.49 0.94 9.30
N SER A 252 -0.74 0.69 8.91
CA SER A 252 -1.10 0.19 7.59
C SER A 252 -2.51 0.65 7.21
N LEU A 253 -3.04 0.16 6.08
CA LEU A 253 -4.38 0.47 5.61
C LEU A 253 -5.13 -0.74 5.09
N MET A 254 -6.44 -0.65 5.25
CA MET A 254 -7.46 -1.48 4.64
C MET A 254 -8.57 -0.59 4.13
N LEU A 255 -8.87 -0.71 2.84
CA LEU A 255 -9.85 0.10 2.14
C LEU A 255 -10.93 -0.78 1.56
N HIS A 256 -12.19 -0.37 1.72
CA HIS A 256 -13.35 -1.00 1.08
C HIS A 256 -14.02 -0.01 0.13
N SER A 257 -14.51 -0.47 -1.02
CA SER A 257 -15.26 0.37 -1.96
C SER A 257 -16.55 0.93 -1.33
N PRO A 258 -17.09 2.05 -1.84
CA PRO A 258 -18.33 2.64 -1.32
C PRO A 258 -19.58 1.77 -1.55
N GLN A 259 -19.50 0.84 -2.49
CA GLN A 259 -20.61 0.03 -2.97
C GLN A 259 -20.14 -1.39 -3.27
N ALA A 260 -21.11 -2.29 -3.43
CA ALA A 260 -20.90 -3.69 -3.76
C ALA A 260 -21.60 -4.09 -5.07
N TRP A 261 -21.00 -4.98 -5.85
CA TRP A 261 -21.49 -5.41 -7.17
C TRP A 261 -21.95 -6.87 -7.15
N ARG A 262 -23.00 -7.17 -7.93
CA ARG A 262 -23.61 -8.50 -7.98
C ARG A 262 -22.90 -9.40 -9.00
N PRO A 263 -22.29 -10.50 -8.56
CA PRO A 263 -21.60 -11.38 -9.49
C PRO A 263 -22.53 -12.15 -10.44
N ASP A 264 -23.78 -12.46 -10.09
CA ASP A 264 -24.71 -13.13 -11.01
C ASP A 264 -25.19 -12.25 -12.17
N VAL A 265 -25.19 -10.92 -11.98
CA VAL A 265 -25.49 -9.94 -13.04
C VAL A 265 -24.30 -9.75 -13.96
N GLY A 266 -23.09 -9.84 -13.41
CA GLY A 266 -21.83 -9.65 -14.13
C GLY A 266 -21.22 -8.28 -13.88
N PHE A 267 -19.91 -8.24 -13.61
CA PHE A 267 -19.12 -7.01 -13.57
C PHE A 267 -17.65 -7.29 -13.88
N ILE A 268 -16.92 -6.22 -14.17
CA ILE A 268 -15.46 -6.22 -14.31
C ILE A 268 -14.89 -5.29 -13.25
N VAL A 269 -13.87 -5.74 -12.52
CA VAL A 269 -13.00 -4.85 -11.74
C VAL A 269 -11.60 -4.82 -12.38
N ALA A 270 -11.04 -3.62 -12.51
CA ALA A 270 -9.69 -3.40 -13.04
C ALA A 270 -8.86 -2.56 -12.08
N LEU A 271 -7.72 -3.08 -11.63
CA LEU A 271 -6.70 -2.39 -10.85
C LEU A 271 -5.47 -2.16 -11.74
N LYS A 272 -5.23 -0.91 -12.15
CA LYS A 272 -3.98 -0.53 -12.82
C LYS A 272 -2.97 -0.06 -11.79
N TYR A 273 -1.78 -0.66 -11.80
CA TYR A 273 -0.76 -0.41 -10.80
C TYR A 273 0.64 -0.26 -11.43
N LYS A 274 1.48 0.48 -10.71
CA LYS A 274 2.91 0.65 -10.97
C LYS A 274 3.77 -0.15 -10.02
N HIS A 275 3.27 -0.39 -8.81
CA HIS A 275 3.97 -1.14 -7.78
C HIS A 275 2.95 -1.90 -6.92
N VAL A 276 3.28 -3.14 -6.55
CA VAL A 276 2.59 -3.88 -5.48
C VAL A 276 3.56 -4.15 -4.33
N PRO A 277 3.09 -4.11 -3.09
CA PRO A 277 3.95 -4.29 -1.92
C PRO A 277 4.50 -5.72 -1.86
N TYR A 278 5.73 -5.90 -1.37
CA TYR A 278 6.31 -7.21 -1.11
C TYR A 278 7.41 -7.13 -0.05
N GLY A 279 7.90 -8.29 0.40
CA GLY A 279 9.04 -8.38 1.31
C GLY A 279 8.73 -9.15 2.60
N PRO A 280 9.75 -9.37 3.46
CA PRO A 280 9.59 -10.13 4.69
C PRO A 280 8.48 -9.58 5.59
N GLY A 281 7.52 -10.45 5.91
CA GLY A 281 6.38 -10.18 6.78
C GLY A 281 5.27 -9.35 6.14
N VAL A 282 5.37 -9.00 4.87
CA VAL A 282 4.33 -8.26 4.14
C VAL A 282 3.29 -9.26 3.60
N TRP A 283 2.01 -8.98 3.82
CA TRP A 283 0.87 -9.75 3.32
C TRP A 283 -0.16 -8.81 2.68
N PRO A 284 0.01 -8.48 1.39
CA PRO A 284 -0.93 -7.62 0.70
C PRO A 284 -2.04 -8.40 0.03
N ALA A 285 -3.18 -7.73 -0.12
CA ALA A 285 -4.30 -8.28 -0.85
C ALA A 285 -5.03 -7.21 -1.68
N PHE A 286 -5.38 -7.59 -2.91
CA PHE A 286 -6.45 -6.99 -3.70
C PHE A 286 -7.48 -8.09 -3.97
N TRP A 287 -8.68 -7.92 -3.43
CA TRP A 287 -9.66 -8.98 -3.30
C TRP A 287 -11.07 -8.42 -3.26
N LEU A 288 -12.05 -9.32 -3.32
CA LEU A 288 -13.46 -9.03 -3.30
C LEU A 288 -14.11 -9.78 -2.15
N LEU A 289 -14.87 -9.06 -1.33
CA LEU A 289 -15.52 -9.62 -0.14
C LEU A 289 -17.00 -9.27 -0.14
N ASN A 290 -17.84 -10.22 0.26
CA ASN A 290 -19.26 -9.98 0.43
C ASN A 290 -19.56 -8.90 1.48
N SER A 291 -20.63 -8.13 1.23
CA SER A 291 -21.00 -6.97 2.07
C SER A 291 -22.02 -7.29 3.17
N ASP A 292 -22.77 -8.39 3.05
CA ASP A 292 -24.08 -8.55 3.73
C ASP A 292 -24.27 -9.88 4.48
N ARG A 293 -23.27 -10.76 4.52
CA ARG A 293 -23.28 -12.05 5.22
C ARG A 293 -22.02 -12.23 6.07
N PRO A 294 -22.06 -13.05 7.14
CA PRO A 294 -20.84 -13.51 7.78
C PRO A 294 -19.99 -14.30 6.79
N TRP A 295 -18.68 -14.10 6.84
CA TRP A 295 -17.74 -14.88 6.04
C TRP A 295 -17.71 -16.34 6.53
N PRO A 296 -17.59 -17.35 5.62
CA PRO A 296 -17.48 -17.23 4.16
C PRO A 296 -18.82 -17.29 3.40
N ASN A 297 -19.95 -17.09 4.07
CA ASN A 297 -21.30 -17.38 3.57
C ASN A 297 -21.79 -16.47 2.43
N GLY A 298 -21.03 -15.43 2.05
CA GLY A 298 -21.35 -14.56 0.93
C GLY A 298 -20.33 -14.60 -0.20
N GLY A 299 -19.33 -15.49 -0.13
CA GLY A 299 -18.26 -15.56 -1.12
C GLY A 299 -17.14 -14.54 -0.87
N GLU A 300 -15.91 -14.96 -1.16
CA GLU A 300 -14.70 -14.13 -1.18
C GLU A 300 -13.85 -14.56 -2.38
N LEU A 301 -13.35 -13.58 -3.15
CA LEU A 301 -12.41 -13.81 -4.26
C LEU A 301 -11.11 -13.04 -3.99
N ASP A 302 -10.02 -13.77 -3.85
CA ASP A 302 -8.69 -13.19 -3.82
C ASP A 302 -8.18 -13.05 -5.25
N VAL A 303 -7.89 -11.83 -5.69
CA VAL A 303 -7.39 -11.55 -7.05
C VAL A 303 -5.88 -11.48 -7.08
N LEU A 304 -5.29 -10.86 -6.05
CA LEU A 304 -3.87 -10.82 -5.79
C LEU A 304 -3.66 -10.92 -4.29
N GLU A 305 -3.26 -12.10 -3.80
CA GLU A 305 -2.92 -12.29 -2.40
C GLU A 305 -1.70 -13.21 -2.25
N PHE A 306 -0.75 -12.78 -1.43
CA PHE A 306 0.44 -13.57 -1.06
C PHE A 306 1.00 -13.11 0.27
N ALA A 307 1.92 -13.91 0.81
CA ALA A 307 2.67 -13.58 2.00
C ALA A 307 4.17 -13.69 1.75
N ASN A 308 4.93 -12.72 2.26
CA ASN A 308 6.39 -12.71 2.19
C ASN A 308 6.94 -12.76 0.73
N ASP A 309 7.67 -13.82 0.39
CA ASP A 309 8.19 -14.14 -0.95
C ASP A 309 7.45 -15.31 -1.61
N GLN A 310 6.24 -15.63 -1.14
CA GLN A 310 5.38 -16.59 -1.80
C GLN A 310 4.79 -16.00 -3.08
N THR A 311 4.40 -16.88 -4.01
CA THR A 311 3.69 -16.47 -5.21
C THR A 311 2.23 -16.18 -4.93
N ALA A 312 1.69 -15.16 -5.60
CA ALA A 312 0.29 -14.79 -5.52
C ALA A 312 -0.63 -15.90 -6.02
N LYS A 313 -1.80 -15.97 -5.40
CA LYS A 313 -2.88 -16.89 -5.77
C LYS A 313 -4.13 -16.09 -6.07
N VAL A 314 -4.90 -16.63 -7.03
CA VAL A 314 -6.30 -16.34 -7.26
C VAL A 314 -7.10 -17.49 -6.67
N THR A 315 -7.89 -17.21 -5.64
CA THR A 315 -8.67 -18.20 -4.88
C THR A 315 -10.10 -17.75 -4.69
N PHE A 316 -11.03 -18.69 -4.60
CA PHE A 316 -12.42 -18.39 -4.29
C PHE A 316 -12.92 -19.25 -3.12
N HIS A 317 -13.60 -18.59 -2.19
CA HIS A 317 -14.03 -19.16 -0.92
C HIS A 317 -15.53 -19.00 -0.74
N THR A 318 -16.24 -20.08 -0.41
CA THR A 318 -17.66 -20.06 -0.05
C THR A 318 -17.97 -21.14 0.99
N ASP A 319 -19.02 -20.99 1.80
CA ASP A 319 -19.50 -22.04 2.70
C ASP A 319 -20.39 -23.09 1.99
N GLN A 320 -20.75 -22.81 0.73
CA GLN A 320 -21.60 -23.69 -0.07
C GLN A 320 -20.78 -24.81 -0.75
N ASN A 321 -21.42 -25.95 -1.00
CA ASN A 321 -20.79 -27.07 -1.71
C ASN A 321 -20.76 -26.81 -3.23
N CYS A 322 -19.84 -25.94 -3.65
CA CYS A 322 -19.59 -25.59 -5.05
C CYS A 322 -18.29 -26.21 -5.55
N SER A 323 -18.30 -26.68 -6.79
CA SER A 323 -17.11 -27.18 -7.48
C SER A 323 -16.96 -26.50 -8.84
N LEU A 324 -15.71 -26.32 -9.26
CA LEU A 324 -15.40 -25.84 -10.60
C LEU A 324 -15.71 -26.91 -11.66
N ASN A 325 -16.16 -26.48 -12.84
CA ASN A 325 -16.30 -27.35 -14.01
C ASN A 325 -14.90 -27.71 -14.55
N VAL A 326 -14.36 -28.83 -14.05
CA VAL A 326 -12.99 -29.27 -14.34
C VAL A 326 -12.72 -29.47 -15.84
N PRO A 327 -13.59 -30.16 -16.63
CA PRO A 327 -13.35 -30.31 -18.06
C PRO A 327 -13.21 -28.97 -18.79
N LYS A 328 -14.10 -28.01 -18.52
CA LYS A 328 -14.05 -26.67 -19.13
C LYS A 328 -12.81 -25.90 -18.70
N MET A 329 -12.50 -25.94 -17.41
CA MET A 329 -11.32 -25.27 -16.85
C MET A 329 -10.04 -25.77 -17.52
N LEU A 330 -9.84 -27.09 -17.58
CA LEU A 330 -8.66 -27.69 -18.21
C LEU A 330 -8.57 -27.40 -19.71
N ASP A 331 -9.70 -27.23 -20.39
CA ASP A 331 -9.69 -26.83 -21.79
C ASP A 331 -9.13 -25.40 -21.98
N CYS A 332 -9.61 -24.46 -21.17
CA CYS A 332 -9.19 -23.07 -21.22
C CYS A 332 -7.75 -22.84 -20.75
N VAL A 333 -7.27 -23.65 -19.81
CA VAL A 333 -5.89 -23.57 -19.29
C VAL A 333 -4.85 -23.96 -20.34
N LYS A 334 -5.19 -24.79 -21.35
CA LYS A 334 -4.25 -25.16 -22.43
C LYS A 334 -3.74 -23.98 -23.25
N GLU A 335 -4.52 -22.89 -23.29
CA GLU A 335 -4.17 -21.68 -24.03
C GLU A 335 -3.37 -20.68 -23.18
N MET A 336 -3.21 -20.95 -21.88
CA MET A 336 -2.42 -20.16 -20.96
C MET A 336 -0.95 -20.61 -20.99
N SER A 337 -0.05 -19.73 -20.56
CA SER A 337 1.39 -19.99 -20.48
C SER A 337 1.90 -19.79 -19.05
N ASP A 338 2.96 -20.51 -18.67
CA ASP A 338 3.64 -20.34 -17.37
C ASP A 338 2.72 -20.62 -16.16
N ILE A 339 1.92 -21.67 -16.30
CA ILE A 339 0.95 -22.11 -15.29
C ILE A 339 1.60 -23.02 -14.24
N THR A 340 1.10 -22.95 -13.02
CA THR A 340 1.30 -23.97 -12.00
C THR A 340 0.10 -24.92 -12.00
N ASP A 341 0.34 -26.22 -12.15
CA ASP A 341 -0.71 -27.24 -12.32
C ASP A 341 -1.44 -27.65 -11.03
N GLU A 342 -1.11 -27.04 -9.88
CA GLU A 342 -1.83 -27.29 -8.63
C GLU A 342 -3.29 -26.84 -8.75
N MET A 343 -4.20 -27.74 -8.37
CA MET A 343 -5.63 -27.59 -8.59
C MET A 343 -6.42 -28.09 -7.38
N ILE A 344 -7.32 -27.25 -6.88
CA ILE A 344 -8.33 -27.58 -5.87
C ILE A 344 -9.70 -27.19 -6.47
N PRO A 345 -10.50 -28.15 -6.97
CA PRO A 345 -11.76 -27.83 -7.64
C PRO A 345 -12.90 -27.39 -6.71
N SER A 346 -12.88 -27.81 -5.44
CA SER A 346 -13.96 -27.48 -4.49
C SER A 346 -13.76 -26.09 -3.92
N CYS A 347 -14.78 -25.25 -4.01
CA CYS A 347 -14.78 -23.89 -3.47
C CYS A 347 -15.22 -23.81 -2.00
N LEU A 348 -15.56 -24.98 -1.41
CA LEU A 348 -15.96 -25.08 -0.01
C LEU A 348 -14.81 -24.63 0.91
N THR A 349 -15.13 -23.73 1.83
CA THR A 349 -14.22 -23.23 2.86
C THR A 349 -14.72 -23.64 4.24
N ASN A 350 -13.90 -24.43 4.93
CA ASN A 350 -14.08 -24.85 6.30
C ASN A 350 -12.71 -25.24 6.87
N TYR A 351 -12.07 -24.32 7.59
CA TYR A 351 -10.74 -24.53 8.13
C TYR A 351 -10.66 -25.73 9.10
N SER A 352 -11.71 -25.99 9.90
CA SER A 352 -11.73 -27.15 10.80
C SER A 352 -11.76 -28.49 10.04
N GLY A 353 -12.28 -28.48 8.81
CA GLY A 353 -12.30 -29.62 7.90
C GLY A 353 -11.16 -29.65 6.89
N ASN A 354 -10.19 -28.72 6.97
CA ASN A 354 -9.13 -28.54 5.99
C ASN A 354 -9.63 -28.32 4.54
N ALA A 355 -10.79 -27.65 4.40
CA ALA A 355 -11.32 -27.18 3.12
C ALA A 355 -10.97 -25.70 2.98
N LEU A 356 -10.21 -25.34 1.94
CA LEU A 356 -9.52 -24.06 1.82
C LEU A 356 -9.99 -23.24 0.61
N GLY A 357 -11.20 -23.47 0.11
CA GLY A 357 -11.65 -22.85 -1.14
C GLY A 357 -11.00 -23.45 -2.39
N CYS A 358 -11.40 -22.95 -3.56
CA CYS A 358 -10.96 -23.45 -4.84
C CYS A 358 -9.80 -22.65 -5.42
N LEU A 359 -8.94 -23.37 -6.14
CA LEU A 359 -7.67 -22.90 -6.70
C LEU A 359 -7.51 -23.55 -8.08
N PRO A 360 -7.74 -22.84 -9.19
CA PRO A 360 -7.50 -23.41 -10.52
C PRO A 360 -5.99 -23.48 -10.82
N PRO A 361 -5.56 -24.29 -11.79
CA PRO A 361 -4.27 -24.10 -12.44
C PRO A 361 -4.16 -22.65 -12.95
N GLN A 362 -3.08 -21.99 -12.63
CA GLN A 362 -2.98 -20.54 -12.80
C GLN A 362 -1.53 -20.06 -12.90
N VAL A 363 -1.35 -18.86 -13.45
CA VAL A 363 -0.07 -18.17 -13.47
C VAL A 363 0.22 -17.63 -12.08
N ARG A 364 1.37 -18.00 -11.50
CA ARG A 364 1.75 -17.60 -10.14
C ARG A 364 3.08 -16.86 -10.14
N LYS A 365 3.05 -15.62 -9.67
CA LYS A 365 4.21 -14.73 -9.58
C LYS A 365 4.30 -14.14 -8.18
N ASP A 366 5.52 -13.90 -7.70
CA ASP A 366 5.73 -13.25 -6.40
C ASP A 366 5.56 -11.73 -6.50
N GLY A 367 5.49 -11.07 -5.35
CA GLY A 367 5.31 -9.62 -5.29
C GLY A 367 6.45 -8.81 -5.93
N GLU A 368 7.69 -9.32 -5.88
CA GLU A 368 8.83 -8.67 -6.53
C GLU A 368 8.67 -8.69 -8.06
N TRP A 369 8.17 -9.79 -8.61
CA TRP A 369 7.85 -9.88 -10.04
C TRP A 369 6.77 -8.87 -10.42
N TYR A 370 5.66 -8.78 -9.69
CA TYR A 370 4.60 -7.83 -10.00
C TYR A 370 5.09 -6.38 -9.87
N SER A 371 5.89 -6.05 -8.85
CA SER A 371 6.51 -4.74 -8.68
C SER A 371 7.39 -4.34 -9.89
N LYS A 372 8.07 -5.31 -10.53
CA LYS A 372 8.90 -5.07 -11.72
C LYS A 372 8.15 -5.18 -13.06
N ASN A 373 6.91 -5.68 -13.04
CA ASN A 373 6.10 -5.91 -14.24
C ASN A 373 4.71 -5.25 -14.08
N PRO A 374 4.68 -3.90 -14.02
CA PRO A 374 3.45 -3.16 -13.84
C PRO A 374 2.46 -3.40 -14.99
N GLY A 375 1.19 -3.12 -14.72
CA GLY A 375 0.12 -3.32 -15.68
C GLY A 375 -1.24 -3.26 -15.02
N VAL A 376 -2.19 -4.01 -15.56
CA VAL A 376 -3.58 -4.06 -15.06
C VAL A 376 -3.94 -5.47 -14.65
N LEU A 377 -4.38 -5.63 -13.41
CA LEU A 377 -5.14 -6.81 -13.00
C LEU A 377 -6.61 -6.57 -13.33
N VAL A 378 -7.21 -7.46 -14.11
CA VAL A 378 -8.62 -7.37 -14.49
C VAL A 378 -9.33 -8.66 -14.12
N THR A 379 -10.43 -8.56 -13.39
CA THR A 379 -11.29 -9.70 -13.09
C THR A 379 -12.66 -9.48 -13.71
N VAL A 380 -13.08 -10.44 -14.53
CA VAL A 380 -14.46 -10.59 -14.99
C VAL A 380 -15.13 -11.60 -14.08
N TRP A 381 -16.21 -11.20 -13.42
CA TRP A 381 -17.02 -12.10 -12.61
C TRP A 381 -18.46 -11.98 -13.03
N ASP A 382 -19.00 -13.07 -13.58
CA ASP A 382 -20.41 -13.20 -13.91
C ASP A 382 -20.98 -14.56 -13.44
N ALA A 383 -22.25 -14.83 -13.77
CA ALA A 383 -22.90 -16.09 -13.40
C ALA A 383 -22.19 -17.34 -13.94
N SER A 384 -21.31 -17.24 -14.95
CA SER A 384 -20.58 -18.40 -15.45
C SER A 384 -19.32 -18.76 -14.67
N GLY A 385 -18.79 -17.83 -13.89
CA GLY A 385 -17.50 -18.00 -13.25
C GLY A 385 -16.69 -16.72 -13.12
N ILE A 386 -15.41 -16.93 -12.87
CA ILE A 386 -14.42 -15.88 -12.67
C ILE A 386 -13.29 -16.07 -13.67
N THR A 387 -12.94 -15.01 -14.38
CA THR A 387 -11.73 -14.96 -15.21
C THR A 387 -10.88 -13.79 -14.78
N THR A 388 -9.63 -14.04 -14.41
CA THR A 388 -8.68 -13.01 -14.00
C THR A 388 -7.55 -12.92 -15.04
N PHE A 389 -7.14 -11.69 -15.34
CA PHE A 389 -6.09 -11.35 -16.28
C PHE A 389 -5.01 -10.51 -15.59
N HIS A 390 -3.75 -10.71 -16.00
CA HIS A 390 -2.69 -9.72 -15.85
C HIS A 390 -2.30 -9.25 -17.25
N ILE A 391 -2.52 -7.97 -17.51
CA ILE A 391 -2.20 -7.33 -18.79
C ILE A 391 -0.99 -6.42 -18.56
N PRO A 392 0.19 -6.73 -19.13
CA PRO A 392 1.38 -5.89 -18.99
C PRO A 392 1.13 -4.46 -19.48
N GLU A 393 1.79 -3.47 -18.87
CA GLU A 393 1.62 -2.04 -19.21
C GLU A 393 1.71 -1.74 -20.71
N ALA A 394 2.69 -2.35 -21.40
CA ALA A 394 2.91 -2.15 -22.84
C ALA A 394 1.85 -2.82 -23.73
N GLU A 395 0.99 -3.67 -23.17
CA GLU A 395 0.00 -4.47 -23.89
C GLU A 395 -1.45 -4.10 -23.55
N ILE A 396 -1.67 -3.08 -22.71
CA ILE A 396 -3.00 -2.63 -22.31
C ILE A 396 -3.84 -2.33 -23.57
N PRO A 397 -4.94 -3.07 -23.83
CA PRO A 397 -5.69 -2.97 -25.06
C PRO A 397 -6.48 -1.66 -25.14
N ALA A 398 -6.73 -1.20 -26.37
CA ALA A 398 -7.43 0.07 -26.61
C ALA A 398 -8.86 0.08 -26.06
N ASP A 399 -9.54 -1.06 -25.98
CA ASP A 399 -10.89 -1.15 -25.43
C ASP A 399 -10.91 -0.82 -23.92
N LEU A 400 -9.92 -1.30 -23.17
CA LEU A 400 -9.75 -0.96 -21.75
C LEU A 400 -9.30 0.49 -21.55
N GLN A 401 -8.42 1.01 -22.42
CA GLN A 401 -8.00 2.43 -22.37
C GLN A 401 -9.17 3.39 -22.64
N ASN A 402 -10.12 2.98 -23.49
CA ASN A 402 -11.30 3.77 -23.85
C ASN A 402 -12.52 3.47 -22.95
N ASP A 403 -12.32 2.84 -21.80
CA ASP A 403 -13.36 2.51 -20.82
C ASP A 403 -14.54 1.67 -21.39
N ALA A 404 -14.27 0.82 -22.40
CA ALA A 404 -15.25 -0.05 -23.05
C ALA A 404 -14.71 -1.48 -23.26
N PRO A 405 -14.32 -2.19 -22.18
CA PRO A 405 -13.60 -3.46 -22.27
C PRO A 405 -14.43 -4.59 -22.88
N THR A 406 -13.76 -5.45 -23.65
CA THR A 406 -14.32 -6.63 -24.36
C THR A 406 -13.48 -7.89 -24.06
N PRO A 407 -13.49 -8.38 -22.81
CA PRO A 407 -12.55 -9.41 -22.35
C PRO A 407 -12.62 -10.74 -23.12
N ASN A 408 -13.76 -11.07 -23.71
CA ASN A 408 -13.92 -12.28 -24.53
C ASN A 408 -13.06 -12.28 -25.81
N LYS A 409 -12.53 -11.12 -26.21
CA LYS A 409 -11.65 -10.96 -27.38
C LYS A 409 -10.17 -10.85 -27.00
N TRP A 410 -9.85 -10.81 -25.70
CA TRP A 410 -8.47 -10.70 -25.24
C TRP A 410 -7.71 -12.01 -25.45
N PRO A 411 -6.40 -11.95 -25.76
CA PRO A 411 -5.61 -13.15 -25.95
C PRO A 411 -5.44 -13.92 -24.65
N ALA A 412 -5.49 -15.26 -24.74
CA ALA A 412 -5.38 -16.15 -23.58
C ALA A 412 -4.07 -16.00 -22.79
N LYS A 413 -3.00 -15.46 -23.40
CA LYS A 413 -1.71 -15.21 -22.72
C LYS A 413 -1.80 -14.21 -21.56
N TRP A 414 -2.82 -13.35 -21.54
CA TRP A 414 -3.05 -12.43 -20.41
C TRP A 414 -3.86 -13.08 -19.29
N ARG A 415 -4.54 -14.19 -19.57
CA ARG A 415 -5.36 -14.90 -18.60
C ARG A 415 -4.44 -15.52 -17.55
N MET A 416 -4.67 -15.19 -16.29
CA MET A 416 -3.89 -15.72 -15.17
C MET A 416 -4.62 -16.83 -14.43
N ALA A 417 -5.95 -16.77 -14.36
CA ALA A 417 -6.80 -17.78 -13.73
C ALA A 417 -8.17 -17.85 -14.41
N PHE A 418 -8.77 -19.04 -14.40
CA PHE A 418 -10.11 -19.29 -14.91
C PHE A 418 -10.84 -20.28 -14.00
N MET A 419 -11.96 -19.85 -13.43
CA MET A 419 -12.80 -20.61 -12.50
C MET A 419 -14.22 -20.72 -13.04
N PRO A 420 -14.50 -21.65 -13.96
CA PRO A 420 -15.85 -21.87 -14.44
C PRO A 420 -16.66 -22.58 -13.35
N PHE A 421 -17.77 -21.99 -12.91
CA PHE A 421 -18.63 -22.62 -11.91
C PHE A 421 -19.44 -23.74 -12.54
N ASP A 422 -19.59 -24.86 -11.81
CA ASP A 422 -20.51 -25.92 -12.20
C ASP A 422 -21.95 -25.51 -11.81
N PRO A 423 -22.87 -25.32 -12.78
CA PRO A 423 -24.25 -24.92 -12.50
C PRO A 423 -25.02 -25.86 -11.58
N ASP A 424 -24.64 -27.14 -11.55
CA ASP A 424 -25.34 -28.16 -10.76
C ASP A 424 -24.95 -28.12 -9.27
N SER A 425 -23.78 -27.56 -8.95
CA SER A 425 -23.27 -27.49 -7.56
C SER A 425 -23.18 -26.08 -6.99
N CYS A 426 -22.93 -25.07 -7.83
CA CYS A 426 -22.67 -23.71 -7.40
C CYS A 426 -23.96 -22.89 -7.29
N VAL A 427 -24.71 -23.16 -6.22
CA VAL A 427 -25.95 -22.44 -5.87
C VAL A 427 -25.70 -21.56 -4.66
N ASP A 428 -26.13 -20.30 -4.75
CA ASP A 428 -26.03 -19.29 -3.68
C ASP A 428 -24.62 -19.08 -3.10
N ILE A 429 -23.60 -19.21 -3.94
CA ILE A 429 -22.19 -19.19 -3.52
C ILE A 429 -21.64 -17.79 -3.23
N ALA A 430 -22.29 -16.75 -3.73
CA ALA A 430 -21.78 -15.39 -3.72
C ALA A 430 -22.89 -14.34 -3.58
N HIS A 431 -22.62 -13.30 -2.81
CA HIS A 431 -23.47 -12.15 -2.55
C HIS A 431 -22.83 -10.87 -3.13
N PRO A 432 -23.45 -9.67 -3.05
CA PRO A 432 -22.82 -8.44 -3.51
C PRO A 432 -21.42 -8.23 -2.91
N GLN A 433 -20.43 -8.03 -3.78
CA GLN A 433 -19.00 -7.97 -3.46
C GLN A 433 -18.48 -6.54 -3.43
N GLU A 434 -17.83 -6.16 -2.34
CA GLU A 434 -17.01 -4.95 -2.23
C GLU A 434 -15.59 -5.23 -2.71
N ILE A 435 -14.93 -4.20 -3.22
CA ILE A 435 -13.50 -4.24 -3.50
C ILE A 435 -12.73 -3.92 -2.24
N VAL A 436 -11.74 -4.76 -1.92
CA VAL A 436 -10.87 -4.58 -0.76
C VAL A 436 -9.41 -4.47 -1.21
N ILE A 437 -8.71 -3.47 -0.68
CA ILE A 437 -7.25 -3.32 -0.83
C ILE A 437 -6.66 -3.14 0.56
N ASN A 438 -5.71 -4.00 0.95
CA ASN A 438 -5.00 -3.86 2.23
C ASN A 438 -3.56 -4.35 2.18
N ILE A 439 -2.80 -3.95 3.19
CA ILE A 439 -1.48 -4.51 3.49
C ILE A 439 -1.51 -5.03 4.93
N ALA A 440 -1.79 -6.32 5.11
CA ALA A 440 -1.57 -6.99 6.38
C ALA A 440 -0.08 -7.25 6.60
N LEU A 441 0.31 -7.53 7.84
CA LEU A 441 1.68 -7.81 8.24
C LEU A 441 1.73 -9.03 9.15
N CYS A 442 2.66 -9.95 8.92
CA CYS A 442 2.81 -11.15 9.75
C CYS A 442 1.50 -11.92 9.90
N GLY A 443 1.05 -12.13 11.15
CA GLY A 443 -0.25 -12.73 11.42
C GLY A 443 -0.38 -14.15 10.88
N ASP A 444 -1.63 -14.53 10.70
CA ASP A 444 -2.06 -15.90 10.47
C ASP A 444 -1.45 -16.55 9.23
N TRP A 445 -1.03 -15.76 8.24
CA TRP A 445 -0.35 -16.27 7.07
C TRP A 445 1.13 -15.90 7.05
N ALA A 446 1.49 -14.62 6.92
CA ALA A 446 2.90 -14.24 6.74
C ALA A 446 3.79 -14.61 7.95
N GLY A 447 3.24 -14.58 9.17
CA GLY A 447 3.94 -15.04 10.37
C GLY A 447 4.18 -16.55 10.34
N ASN A 448 3.15 -17.34 10.00
CA ASN A 448 3.26 -18.80 9.89
C ASN A 448 4.15 -19.25 8.72
N ALA A 449 4.15 -18.50 7.60
CA ALA A 449 4.99 -18.75 6.43
C ALA A 449 6.45 -18.27 6.61
N TRP A 450 6.78 -17.64 7.74
CA TRP A 450 8.09 -17.03 7.97
C TRP A 450 9.25 -18.02 7.84
N TRP A 451 9.06 -19.27 8.27
CA TRP A 451 10.11 -20.29 8.23
C TRP A 451 10.46 -20.74 6.81
N THR A 452 9.48 -20.87 5.93
CA THR A 452 9.69 -21.35 4.55
C THR A 452 10.16 -20.25 3.61
N CYS A 453 9.86 -19.00 3.97
CA CYS A 453 10.28 -17.80 3.27
C CYS A 453 11.82 -17.65 3.19
N LYS A 454 12.36 -17.45 1.98
CA LYS A 454 13.80 -17.29 1.74
C LYS A 454 14.28 -15.88 2.10
N SER A 455 13.52 -14.86 1.74
CA SER A 455 13.84 -13.46 2.07
C SER A 455 13.82 -13.22 3.60
N CYS A 456 12.87 -13.84 4.30
CA CYS A 456 12.70 -13.75 5.74
C CYS A 456 13.90 -14.33 6.51
N ARG A 457 14.46 -15.45 6.04
CA ARG A 457 15.68 -16.03 6.64
C ARG A 457 16.90 -15.10 6.54
N LYS A 458 16.95 -14.21 5.54
CA LYS A 458 18.04 -13.24 5.37
C LYS A 458 17.96 -12.07 6.37
N THR A 459 16.82 -11.89 7.03
CA THR A 459 16.66 -10.84 8.06
C THR A 459 17.42 -11.16 9.36
N GLY A 460 17.78 -12.44 9.58
CA GLY A 460 18.41 -12.90 10.82
C GLY A 460 17.43 -13.27 11.95
N PHE A 461 16.12 -13.04 11.78
CA PHE A 461 15.08 -13.45 12.73
C PHE A 461 14.67 -14.90 12.45
N ILE A 462 15.45 -15.84 12.98
CA ILE A 462 15.34 -17.28 12.74
C ILE A 462 15.18 -18.07 14.05
N PRO A 463 14.82 -19.36 13.99
CA PRO A 463 14.83 -20.23 15.17
C PRO A 463 16.15 -20.15 15.93
N ASN A 464 16.06 -20.20 17.27
CA ASN A 464 17.09 -19.88 18.29
C ASN A 464 17.11 -18.42 18.76
N TYR A 465 16.59 -17.47 17.98
CA TYR A 465 16.37 -16.09 18.42
C TYR A 465 14.89 -15.82 18.75
N CYS A 466 13.99 -16.45 18.00
CA CYS A 466 12.54 -16.29 18.08
C CYS A 466 11.85 -17.58 17.60
N ILE A 467 10.51 -17.62 17.64
CA ILE A 467 9.68 -18.76 17.23
C ILE A 467 8.87 -18.33 15.99
N PRO A 468 9.13 -18.89 14.80
CA PRO A 468 8.32 -18.60 13.61
C PRO A 468 6.85 -19.04 13.81
N GLY A 469 5.90 -18.19 13.45
CA GLY A 469 4.46 -18.52 13.50
C GLY A 469 3.87 -18.47 14.90
N HIS A 470 4.55 -17.89 15.88
CA HIS A 470 4.02 -17.75 17.25
C HIS A 470 3.08 -16.54 17.37
N VAL A 471 2.13 -16.46 16.44
CA VAL A 471 1.25 -15.28 16.19
C VAL A 471 0.44 -14.85 17.42
N THR A 472 0.26 -15.73 18.41
CA THR A 472 -0.44 -15.42 19.66
C THR A 472 0.45 -14.76 20.72
N GLU A 473 1.77 -14.81 20.57
CA GLU A 473 2.76 -14.23 21.49
C GLU A 473 3.76 -13.35 20.72
N PRO A 474 3.36 -12.10 20.38
CA PRO A 474 4.16 -11.16 19.58
C PRO A 474 5.60 -10.97 20.03
N ALA A 475 5.86 -11.05 21.35
CA ALA A 475 7.18 -10.84 21.93
C ALA A 475 8.18 -11.97 21.62
N THR A 476 7.70 -13.10 21.10
CA THR A 476 8.54 -14.25 20.72
C THR A 476 8.39 -14.64 19.26
N ASP A 477 7.44 -14.05 18.52
CA ASP A 477 7.21 -14.33 17.11
C ASP A 477 8.27 -13.67 16.21
N CYS A 478 8.91 -14.47 15.35
CA CYS A 478 10.00 -13.96 14.50
C CYS A 478 9.59 -12.81 13.59
N CYS A 479 8.43 -12.94 12.92
CA CYS A 479 7.96 -11.93 12.00
C CYS A 479 7.64 -10.63 12.72
N THR A 480 6.94 -10.74 13.85
CA THR A 480 6.46 -9.61 14.62
C THR A 480 7.59 -8.85 15.31
N ILE A 481 8.62 -9.55 15.80
CA ILE A 481 9.84 -8.90 16.31
C ILE A 481 10.57 -8.17 15.18
N TYR A 482 10.71 -8.80 13.99
CA TYR A 482 11.30 -8.13 12.83
C TYR A 482 10.54 -6.84 12.48
N MET A 483 9.21 -6.86 12.50
CA MET A 483 8.37 -5.68 12.27
C MET A 483 8.58 -4.55 13.27
N SER A 484 9.23 -4.77 14.41
CA SER A 484 9.58 -3.70 15.36
C SER A 484 11.07 -3.38 15.37
N ASN A 485 11.86 -4.01 14.51
CA ASN A 485 13.30 -3.83 14.47
C ASN A 485 13.69 -2.70 13.50
N PRO A 486 14.66 -1.84 13.85
CA PRO A 486 15.21 -0.85 12.93
C PRO A 486 15.67 -1.40 11.58
N SER A 487 16.07 -2.69 11.50
CA SER A 487 16.44 -3.33 10.24
C SER A 487 15.27 -3.49 9.25
N ALA A 488 14.03 -3.35 9.70
CA ALA A 488 12.85 -3.43 8.84
C ALA A 488 12.47 -2.08 8.21
N GLU A 489 12.98 -0.95 8.71
CA GLU A 489 12.56 0.38 8.26
C GLU A 489 12.80 0.62 6.77
N GLU A 490 14.01 0.38 6.29
CA GLU A 490 14.34 0.61 4.88
C GLU A 490 13.60 -0.35 3.94
N PRO A 491 13.61 -1.68 4.15
CA PRO A 491 12.87 -2.60 3.28
C PRO A 491 11.38 -2.29 3.21
N LEU A 492 10.75 -1.97 4.35
CA LEU A 492 9.32 -1.62 4.37
C LEU A 492 9.05 -0.30 3.65
N ALA A 493 9.91 0.71 3.83
CA ALA A 493 9.75 2.01 3.16
C ALA A 493 9.91 1.90 1.63
N THR A 494 10.77 1.02 1.13
CA THR A 494 11.09 0.89 -0.30
C THR A 494 10.33 -0.22 -1.01
N GLN A 495 9.73 -1.18 -0.29
CA GLN A 495 9.07 -2.34 -0.89
C GLN A 495 7.61 -2.53 -0.45
N ALA A 496 7.19 -2.03 0.72
CA ALA A 496 5.86 -2.33 1.27
C ALA A 496 4.83 -1.22 0.96
N TYR A 497 4.62 -0.92 -0.32
CA TYR A 497 3.55 -0.03 -0.78
C TYR A 497 2.89 -0.48 -2.08
N PHE A 498 1.61 -0.15 -2.24
CA PHE A 498 0.95 -0.09 -3.54
C PHE A 498 1.17 1.30 -4.16
N ASP A 499 1.38 1.33 -5.47
CA ASP A 499 1.30 2.52 -6.33
C ASP A 499 0.29 2.24 -7.44
N ILE A 500 -0.85 2.93 -7.39
CA ILE A 500 -2.06 2.61 -8.13
C ILE A 500 -2.42 3.80 -9.03
N ASP A 501 -2.58 3.54 -10.33
CA ASP A 501 -3.11 4.55 -11.26
C ASP A 501 -4.62 4.72 -11.09
N TYR A 502 -5.34 3.60 -11.14
CA TYR A 502 -6.79 3.59 -10.95
C TYR A 502 -7.31 2.24 -10.46
N VAL A 503 -8.49 2.30 -9.83
CA VAL A 503 -9.43 1.18 -9.76
C VAL A 503 -10.68 1.58 -10.55
N LYS A 504 -11.14 0.72 -11.45
CA LYS A 504 -12.34 0.94 -12.26
C LYS A 504 -13.25 -0.26 -12.20
N VAL A 505 -14.56 -0.01 -12.22
CA VAL A 505 -15.58 -1.05 -12.36
C VAL A 505 -16.45 -0.79 -13.58
N TYR A 506 -16.75 -1.88 -14.27
CA TYR A 506 -17.60 -1.89 -15.45
C TYR A 506 -18.74 -2.88 -15.27
N GLU A 507 -19.91 -2.56 -15.80
CA GLU A 507 -21.09 -3.42 -15.79
C GLU A 507 -21.52 -3.76 -17.22
N PRO A 508 -22.16 -4.92 -17.46
CA PRO A 508 -22.66 -5.25 -18.77
C PRO A 508 -23.61 -4.16 -19.27
N LYS A 509 -23.41 -3.72 -20.51
CA LYS A 509 -24.15 -2.59 -21.05
C LYS A 509 -25.65 -2.88 -21.06
N GLY A 510 -26.43 -1.98 -20.43
CA GLY A 510 -27.87 -2.14 -20.31
C GLY A 510 -28.34 -3.14 -19.25
N ALA A 511 -27.43 -3.71 -18.44
CA ALA A 511 -27.81 -4.45 -17.25
C ALA A 511 -28.43 -3.50 -16.23
N ASN A 512 -29.49 -3.96 -15.55
CA ASN A 512 -30.05 -3.26 -14.41
C ASN A 512 -29.36 -3.75 -13.13
N MET A 513 -28.15 -3.26 -12.87
CA MET A 513 -27.41 -3.60 -11.65
C MET A 513 -28.10 -2.95 -10.43
N PRO A 514 -28.59 -3.74 -9.46
CA PRO A 514 -29.09 -3.16 -8.24
C PRO A 514 -27.94 -2.55 -7.45
N LYS A 515 -28.14 -1.36 -6.88
CA LYS A 515 -27.09 -0.67 -6.12
C LYS A 515 -27.13 -1.09 -4.66
N TYR A 516 -26.04 -1.69 -4.18
CA TYR A 516 -25.90 -2.14 -2.79
C TYR A 516 -24.94 -1.23 -2.05
N ALA A 517 -25.37 -0.79 -0.86
CA ALA A 517 -24.48 -0.11 0.06
C ALA A 517 -23.36 -1.06 0.44
N ALA A 518 -22.14 -0.54 0.56
CA ALA A 518 -21.16 -1.25 1.34
C ALA A 518 -21.70 -1.51 2.77
N GLY A 519 -21.60 -2.76 3.22
CA GLY A 519 -22.52 -3.34 4.18
C GLY A 519 -22.04 -3.38 5.63
N THR A 520 -22.84 -4.09 6.45
CA THR A 520 -22.80 -4.17 7.93
C THR A 520 -21.87 -5.25 8.47
N TYR A 521 -21.50 -6.25 7.67
CA TYR A 521 -20.61 -7.34 8.07
C TYR A 521 -19.19 -7.07 7.59
N ARG A 522 -18.56 -6.08 8.22
CA ARG A 522 -17.20 -5.68 7.89
C ARG A 522 -16.23 -6.62 8.60
N ASN A 523 -15.26 -7.15 7.85
CA ASN A 523 -14.17 -8.02 8.34
C ASN A 523 -14.60 -9.41 8.81
N GLY A 524 -15.05 -10.26 7.89
CA GLY A 524 -14.99 -11.70 8.14
C GLY A 524 -15.96 -12.23 9.21
N GLY A 525 -17.09 -11.56 9.45
CA GLY A 525 -18.22 -12.16 10.17
C GLY A 525 -18.56 -11.64 11.58
N VAL A 526 -18.10 -10.45 11.98
CA VAL A 526 -18.67 -9.80 13.18
C VAL A 526 -19.55 -8.65 12.73
N GLY A 527 -20.86 -8.73 12.99
CA GLY A 527 -21.77 -7.62 12.75
C GLY A 527 -21.24 -6.37 13.45
N VAL A 528 -21.10 -5.27 12.71
CA VAL A 528 -20.77 -3.97 13.30
C VAL A 528 -22.05 -3.48 13.97
N GLY A 529 -22.21 -3.82 15.25
CA GLY A 529 -23.23 -3.20 16.09
C GLY A 529 -22.86 -1.72 16.28
N ASP A 530 -23.84 -0.85 16.06
CA ASP A 530 -23.78 0.58 16.38
C ASP A 530 -23.31 0.87 17.81
#